data_AF-A0A180FYW0-F1
#
_entry.id   AF-A0A180FYW0-F1
#
_cell.length_a   1.000
_cell.length_b   1.000
_cell.length_c   1.000
_cell.angle_alpha   90.00
_cell.angle_beta   90.00
_cell.angle_gamma   90.00
#
_symmetry.space_group_name_H-M   'P 1'
#
loop_
_entity.id
_entity.type
_entity.pdbx_description
1 polymer ?
#
loop_
_entity_poly.entity_id
_entity_poly.type
_entity_poly.pdbx_seq_one_letter_code
_entity_poly.pdbx_strand_id
1 'polypeptide(L)' 'MASQTDVVSESSAPAGEIVQKNAKKFKFIPPPTFSNKEEERKYKLGKLAAAFRIFAHHGFDEGVAGHLTLRDPILTDHFW' A
#
# COMPACT_ATOMS: atom_id res chain seq x y z
N MET A 1 -23.09 9.11 -9.77
CA MET A 1 -23.36 7.87 -9.00
C MET A 1 -22.04 7.43 -8.35
N ALA A 2 -21.75 7.94 -7.16
CA ALA A 2 -20.58 7.53 -6.39
C ALA A 2 -20.94 6.22 -5.66
N SER A 3 -20.42 5.10 -6.14
CA SER A 3 -20.64 3.79 -5.54
C SER A 3 -19.82 3.69 -4.25
N GLN A 4 -20.53 3.79 -3.13
CA GLN A 4 -20.08 3.35 -1.80
C GLN A 4 -19.71 1.87 -1.88
N THR A 5 -18.48 1.55 -1.46
CA THR A 5 -18.01 0.18 -1.24
C THR A 5 -17.62 0.05 0.22
N ASP A 6 -18.64 -0.22 1.05
CA ASP A 6 -18.46 -0.69 2.42
C ASP A 6 -18.38 -2.22 2.39
N VAL A 7 -17.18 -2.78 2.59
CA VAL A 7 -17.02 -4.17 3.08
C VAL A 7 -15.79 -4.20 3.98
N VAL A 8 -16.06 -4.26 5.29
CA VAL A 8 -15.07 -4.55 6.33
C VAL A 8 -14.74 -6.04 6.22
N SER A 9 -13.58 -6.38 5.65
CA SER A 9 -13.02 -7.73 5.74
C SER A 9 -12.03 -7.78 6.90
N GLU A 10 -12.34 -8.59 7.90
CA GLU A 10 -11.45 -8.87 9.03
C GLU A 10 -10.16 -9.51 8.52
N SER A 11 -9.04 -8.81 8.73
CA SER A 11 -7.69 -9.30 8.47
C SER A 11 -7.34 -10.42 9.45
N SER A 12 -7.33 -11.66 8.99
CA SER A 12 -6.85 -12.86 9.71
C SER A 12 -5.32 -12.95 9.75
N ALA A 13 -4.66 -11.92 10.27
CA ALA A 13 -3.25 -12.01 10.63
C ALA A 13 -3.11 -12.97 11.83
N PRO A 14 -2.10 -13.87 11.87
CA PRO A 14 -1.90 -14.72 13.03
C PRO A 14 -1.59 -13.84 14.22
N ALA A 15 -2.35 -14.04 15.31
CA ALA A 15 -2.22 -13.28 16.54
C ALA A 15 -0.81 -13.47 17.13
N GLY A 16 0.09 -12.55 16.80
CA GLY A 16 1.43 -12.50 17.37
C GLY A 16 1.34 -12.32 18.88
N GLU A 17 2.14 -13.11 19.59
CA GLU A 17 2.36 -13.02 21.03
C GLU A 17 2.58 -11.56 21.45
N ILE A 18 1.97 -11.14 22.57
CA ILE A 18 2.05 -9.75 23.01
C ILE A 18 3.48 -9.44 23.50
N VAL A 19 4.31 -8.87 22.61
CA VAL A 19 5.72 -8.55 22.86
C VAL A 19 5.89 -7.42 23.89
N GLN A 20 4.88 -6.56 24.11
CA GLN A 20 4.96 -5.43 25.05
C GLN A 20 3.68 -5.24 25.88
N LYS A 21 3.79 -5.34 27.21
CA LYS A 21 2.72 -4.99 28.15
C LYS A 21 2.57 -3.47 28.23
N ASN A 22 1.32 -2.96 28.11
CA ASN A 22 0.94 -1.52 28.10
C ASN A 22 1.27 -0.69 26.84
N ALA A 23 1.48 -1.31 25.67
CA ALA A 23 1.60 -0.55 24.43
C ALA A 23 0.26 0.12 24.04
N LYS A 24 0.31 1.39 23.63
CA LYS A 24 -0.85 2.11 23.07
C LYS A 24 -1.27 1.42 21.78
N LYS A 25 -2.54 1.03 21.66
CA LYS A 25 -3.06 0.37 20.44
C LYS A 25 -2.84 1.27 19.23
N PHE A 26 -1.98 0.83 18.31
CA PHE A 26 -1.76 1.53 17.05
C PHE A 26 -2.97 1.29 16.14
N LYS A 27 -3.61 2.37 15.68
CA LYS A 27 -4.72 2.26 14.71
C LYS A 27 -4.14 2.06 13.31
N PHE A 28 -3.87 0.81 12.97
CA PHE A 28 -3.42 0.44 11.63
C PHE A 28 -4.62 0.48 10.67
N ILE A 29 -4.48 1.21 9.56
CA ILE A 29 -5.48 1.19 8.48
C ILE A 29 -4.97 0.17 7.45
N PRO A 30 -5.64 -0.99 7.32
CA PRO A 30 -5.23 -1.99 6.35
C PRO A 30 -5.39 -1.43 4.92
N PRO A 31 -4.59 -1.92 3.95
CA PRO A 31 -4.82 -1.61 2.56
C PRO A 31 -6.23 -2.08 2.15
N PRO A 32 -6.90 -1.35 1.23
CA PRO A 32 -8.19 -1.78 0.71
C PRO A 32 -8.06 -3.14 0.01
N THR A 33 -9.09 -3.97 0.12
CA THR A 33 -9.22 -5.21 -0.65
C THR A 33 -9.86 -4.93 -2.00
N PHE A 34 -9.36 -5.57 -3.05
CA PHE A 34 -9.86 -5.40 -4.42
C PHE A 34 -10.49 -6.70 -4.90
N SER A 35 -11.66 -6.61 -5.55
CA SER A 35 -12.28 -7.73 -6.25
C SER A 35 -11.67 -7.95 -7.64
N ASN A 36 -11.18 -6.88 -8.28
CA ASN A 36 -10.56 -6.90 -9.59
C ASN A 36 -9.06 -6.55 -9.51
N LYS A 37 -8.20 -7.36 -10.12
CA LYS A 37 -6.75 -7.12 -10.18
C LYS A 37 -6.37 -5.86 -10.97
N GLU A 38 -7.18 -5.43 -11.94
CA GLU A 38 -6.93 -4.17 -12.66
C GLU A 38 -7.11 -2.95 -11.76
N GLU A 39 -8.11 -2.98 -10.89
CA GLU A 39 -8.33 -1.94 -9.89
C GLU A 39 -7.20 -1.91 -8.86
N GLU A 40 -6.75 -3.10 -8.43
CA GLU A 40 -5.57 -3.23 -7.57
C GLU A 40 -4.32 -2.64 -8.23
N ARG A 41 -4.07 -2.95 -9.51
CA ARG A 41 -2.96 -2.40 -10.29
C ARG A 41 -3.05 -0.87 -10.35
N LYS A 42 -4.21 -0.31 -10.70
CA LYS A 42 -4.42 1.14 -10.77
C LYS A 42 -4.18 1.83 -9.42
N TYR A 43 -4.69 1.24 -8.34
CA TYR A 43 -4.47 1.76 -6.99
C TYR A 43 -2.98 1.75 -6.61
N LYS A 44 -2.29 0.62 -6.82
CA LYS A 44 -0.87 0.48 -6.48
C LYS A 44 0.01 1.42 -7.31
N LEU A 45 -0.27 1.58 -8.60
CA LEU A 45 0.42 2.56 -9.46
C LEU A 45 0.21 4.00 -8.99
N GLY A 46 -1.02 4.35 -8.60
CA GLY A 46 -1.31 5.66 -7.99
C GLY A 46 -0.50 5.89 -6.72
N LYS A 47 -0.36 4.86 -5.87
CA LYS A 47 0.49 4.89 -4.68
C LYS A 47 1.98 5.02 -5.01
N LEU A 48 2.48 4.30 -6.02
CA LEU A 48 3.87 4.42 -6.46
C LEU A 48 4.17 5.85 -6.92
N ALA A 49 3.31 6.43 -7.74
CA ALA A 49 3.44 7.83 -8.15
C ALA A 49 3.39 8.81 -6.97
N ALA A 50 2.53 8.56 -5.97
CA ALA A 50 2.50 9.37 -4.75
C ALA A 50 3.80 9.22 -3.94
N ALA A 51 4.38 8.02 -3.85
CA ALA A 51 5.64 7.79 -3.16
C ALA A 51 6.78 8.60 -3.78
N PHE A 52 6.92 8.60 -5.12
CA PHE A 52 7.89 9.46 -5.80
C PHE A 52 7.71 10.95 -5.46
N ARG A 53 6.46 11.45 -5.45
CA ARG A 53 6.18 12.85 -5.08
C ARG A 53 6.53 13.18 -3.63
N ILE A 54 6.27 12.25 -2.72
CA ILE A 54 6.62 12.41 -1.30
C ILE A 54 8.14 12.44 -1.13
N PHE A 55 8.86 11.57 -1.83
CA PHE A 55 10.33 11.54 -1.79
C PHE A 55 10.93 12.86 -2.29
N ALA A 56 10.46 13.33 -3.46
CA ALA A 56 10.88 14.62 -4.00
C ALA A 56 10.54 15.79 -3.06
N HIS A 57 9.36 15.77 -2.44
CA HIS A 57 8.95 16.81 -1.50
C HIS A 57 9.85 16.88 -0.26
N HIS A 58 10.38 15.74 0.19
CA HIS A 58 11.29 15.67 1.34
C HIS A 58 12.77 15.76 0.98
N GLY A 59 13.12 15.95 -0.31
CA GLY A 59 14.51 16.05 -0.76
C GLY A 59 15.28 14.74 -0.64
N PHE A 60 14.59 13.61 -0.75
CA PHE A 60 15.22 12.28 -0.77
C PHE A 60 15.66 11.85 -2.17
N ASP A 61 15.40 12.69 -3.18
CA ASP A 61 15.85 12.52 -4.55
C ASP A 61 17.25 13.11 -4.75
N GLU A 62 18.16 12.30 -5.27
CA GLU A 62 19.51 12.74 -5.65
C GLU A 62 19.55 12.96 -7.17
N GLY A 63 18.91 14.04 -7.63
CA GLY A 63 18.78 14.33 -9.05
C GLY A 63 17.99 13.25 -9.79
N VAL A 64 18.64 12.52 -10.70
CA VAL A 64 18.03 11.40 -11.46
C VAL A 64 18.28 10.05 -10.79
N ALA A 65 19.06 10.02 -9.70
CA ALA A 65 19.33 8.80 -8.97
C ALA A 65 18.16 8.46 -8.02
N GLY A 66 17.88 7.15 -7.92
CA GLY A 66 16.81 6.61 -7.10
C GLY A 66 15.75 5.88 -7.92
N HIS A 67 15.37 4.69 -7.45
CA HIS A 67 14.32 3.88 -8.07
C HIS A 67 13.44 3.26 -6.98
N LEU A 68 12.13 3.46 -7.11
CA LEU A 68 11.13 2.71 -6.36
C LEU A 68 10.46 1.76 -7.33
N THR A 69 10.40 0.49 -6.97
CA THR A 69 9.78 -0.54 -7.81
C THR A 69 8.56 -1.16 -7.13
N LEU A 70 7.57 -1.49 -7.93
CA LEU A 70 6.36 -2.18 -7.51
C LEU A 70 6.12 -3.41 -8.38
N ARG A 71 5.98 -4.58 -7.75
CA ARG A 71 5.57 -5.79 -8.48
C ARG A 71 4.14 -5.66 -8.98
N ASP A 72 3.93 -5.99 -10.24
CA ASP A 72 2.61 -5.99 -10.84
C ASP A 72 1.71 -7.12 -10.28
N PRO A 73 0.44 -6.86 -9.93
CA PRO A 73 -0.46 -7.87 -9.36
C PRO A 73 -1.03 -8.88 -10.38
N ILE A 74 -0.94 -8.58 -11.69
CA ILE A 74 -1.43 -9.42 -12.79
C ILE A 74 -0.28 -10.18 -13.44
N LEU A 75 0.75 -9.46 -13.90
CA LEU A 75 1.98 -10.00 -14.51
C LEU A 75 3.06 -10.09 -13.44
N THR A 76 3.05 -11.16 -12.66
CA THR A 76 3.83 -11.26 -11.41
C THR A 76 5.35 -11.29 -11.56
N ASP A 77 5.83 -11.39 -12.80
CA ASP A 77 7.21 -11.30 -13.27
C ASP A 77 7.61 -9.89 -13.74
N HIS A 78 6.66 -8.95 -13.80
CA HIS A 78 6.87 -7.56 -14.20
C HIS A 78 6.92 -6.63 -12.99
N PHE A 79 7.70 -5.55 -13.14
CA PHE A 79 7.84 -4.49 -12.16
C PHE A 79 7.59 -3.14 -12.82
N TRP A 80 6.92 -2.27 -12.08
CA TRP A 80 6.74 -0.85 -12.39
C TRP A 80 7.74 -0.01 -11.61
#